data_AF-A0A662PLP6-F1
#
_entry.id   AF-A0A662PLP6-F1
#
_cell.length_a   1.000
_cell.length_b   1.000
_cell.length_c   1.000
_cell.angle_alpha   90.00
_cell.angle_beta   90.00
_cell.angle_gamma   90.00
#
_symmetry.space_group_name_H-M   'P 1'
#
loop_
_entity.id
_entity.type
_entity.pdbx_description
1 polymer ?
#
loop_
_entity_poly.entity_id
_entity_poly.type
_entity_poly.pdbx_seq_one_letter_code
_entity_poly.pdbx_strand_id
1 'polypeptide(L)'
;MLKRGYVIWQILFIKVVLYVQEGGVFLEKASEDVLIGPYSLGDLVLIKAVSMLYPGLGRGGEVVDLPVQKDNLGFPIIFSSSFKGALKSTIWYRSKDLSRLLFGSEPEDTESYTSPIAVLDCFLLTIPARSLVGIYAYLTSPLLLERFNEYVKLVETVGGRTSEEAENTIKKLRQILDKILEKSKNLSRNQALSSNPKLLEAKDFNSRIVINENLYLTYQQDENLEKLEKTLGIESGRLLVLHDDDALYAVERSLFRITRVRLERESKKVSSGPWTEEYIPRGTLFYSILLYSKPYGKVEAKNTKASDIRSKLRSFLKETEHYLIIGGNETIGRGIVKLIFLW
;
A
#
# COMPACT_ATOMS: atom_id res chain seq x y z
N MET A 1 29.42 -50.36 -19.94
CA MET A 1 30.48 -49.33 -20.02
C MET A 1 29.95 -48.25 -20.97
N LEU A 2 29.76 -46.98 -20.64
CA LEU A 2 30.50 -46.07 -19.76
C LEU A 2 29.57 -45.29 -18.82
N LYS A 3 30.07 -45.00 -17.62
CA LYS A 3 29.43 -44.21 -16.57
C LYS A 3 29.32 -42.74 -17.00
N ARG A 4 28.11 -42.15 -16.95
CA ARG A 4 27.93 -40.68 -16.93
C ARG A 4 28.45 -40.17 -15.58
N GLY A 5 29.63 -39.55 -15.59
CA GLY A 5 30.22 -38.95 -14.40
C GLY A 5 29.68 -37.54 -14.18
N TYR A 6 28.91 -37.34 -13.12
CA TYR A 6 28.67 -36.00 -12.56
C TYR A 6 29.87 -35.65 -11.69
N VAL A 7 30.55 -34.54 -11.98
CA VAL A 7 31.56 -33.99 -11.07
C VAL A 7 30.98 -32.69 -10.51
N ILE A 8 30.61 -32.72 -9.23
CA ILE A 8 30.19 -31.54 -8.47
C ILE A 8 31.44 -31.04 -7.74
N TRP A 9 32.03 -29.94 -8.17
CA TRP A 9 33.00 -29.19 -7.35
C TRP A 9 32.24 -28.16 -6.52
N GLN A 10 32.36 -28.29 -5.20
CA GLN A 10 31.82 -27.33 -4.24
C GLN A 10 32.83 -26.19 -4.09
N ILE A 11 32.60 -25.08 -4.80
CA ILE A 11 33.29 -23.80 -4.57
C ILE A 11 32.20 -22.73 -4.37
N LEU A 12 32.41 -21.93 -3.33
CA LEU A 12 31.59 -20.84 -2.80
C LEU A 12 30.83 -20.03 -3.86
N PHE A 13 29.52 -19.84 -3.63
CA PHE A 13 28.61 -18.86 -4.24
C PHE A 13 28.78 -18.59 -5.75
N ILE A 14 28.16 -19.44 -6.58
CA ILE A 14 27.45 -19.16 -7.86
C ILE A 14 27.22 -20.55 -8.48
N LYS A 15 25.96 -20.98 -8.63
CA LYS A 15 25.64 -22.23 -9.35
C LYS A 15 25.69 -21.97 -10.86
N VAL A 16 26.84 -22.23 -11.48
CA VAL A 16 26.94 -22.33 -12.95
C VAL A 16 26.50 -23.73 -13.36
N VAL A 17 25.44 -23.87 -14.15
CA VAL A 17 25.12 -25.13 -14.84
C VAL A 17 25.78 -25.09 -16.22
N LEU A 18 26.85 -25.85 -16.39
CA LEU A 18 27.52 -26.03 -17.69
C LEU A 18 26.80 -27.13 -18.49
N TYR A 19 26.21 -26.77 -19.63
CA TYR A 19 25.85 -27.74 -20.66
C TYR A 19 27.02 -27.86 -21.64
N VAL A 20 27.61 -29.04 -21.72
CA VAL A 20 28.58 -29.38 -22.77
C VAL A 20 27.84 -30.18 -23.84
N GLN A 21 27.52 -29.53 -24.96
CA GLN A 21 27.22 -30.18 -26.22
C GLN A 21 28.28 -29.70 -27.23
N GLU A 22 28.74 -30.60 -28.10
CA GLU A 22 29.88 -30.37 -28.99
C GLU A 22 29.80 -29.01 -29.71
N GLY A 23 30.75 -28.12 -29.39
CA GLY A 23 31.03 -26.90 -30.15
C GLY A 23 30.23 -25.66 -29.75
N GLY A 24 30.49 -25.10 -28.55
CA GLY A 24 30.14 -23.71 -28.22
C GLY A 24 29.70 -23.50 -26.78
N VAL A 25 30.48 -22.75 -26.00
CA VAL A 25 30.07 -22.31 -24.66
C VAL A 25 29.18 -21.07 -24.83
N PHE A 26 27.87 -21.25 -24.76
CA PHE A 26 26.92 -20.15 -24.61
C PHE A 26 26.73 -19.86 -23.12
N LEU A 27 27.23 -18.70 -22.67
CA LEU A 27 26.92 -18.13 -21.36
C LEU A 27 25.56 -17.41 -21.48
N GLU A 28 24.46 -18.13 -21.29
CA GLU A 28 23.18 -17.48 -21.05
C GLU A 28 23.13 -17.06 -19.58
N LYS A 29 23.19 -15.75 -19.34
CA LYS A 29 23.06 -15.15 -18.02
C LYS A 29 21.59 -15.30 -17.61
N ALA A 30 21.21 -16.42 -17.00
CA ALA A 30 19.93 -16.51 -16.31
C ALA A 30 19.94 -15.44 -15.21
N SER A 31 19.19 -14.34 -15.41
CA SER A 31 18.81 -13.49 -14.29
C SER A 31 17.99 -14.38 -13.37
N GLU A 32 18.62 -14.94 -12.34
CA GLU A 32 17.91 -15.67 -11.29
C GLU A 32 17.00 -14.65 -10.60
N ASP A 33 15.76 -14.54 -11.08
CA ASP A 33 14.72 -13.78 -10.41
C ASP A 33 14.64 -14.26 -8.97
N VAL A 34 14.82 -13.34 -8.03
CA VAL A 34 14.81 -13.68 -6.61
C VAL A 34 13.39 -14.08 -6.24
N LEU A 35 13.21 -15.33 -5.81
CA LEU A 35 11.94 -15.85 -5.33
C LEU A 35 11.73 -15.47 -3.87
N ILE A 36 10.54 -14.95 -3.54
CA ILE A 36 10.07 -14.87 -2.15
C ILE A 36 9.14 -16.06 -1.91
N GLY A 37 9.67 -17.12 -1.33
CA GLY A 37 8.94 -18.39 -1.21
C GLY A 37 8.47 -18.88 -2.59
N PRO A 38 7.15 -19.08 -2.81
CA PRO A 38 6.63 -19.48 -4.12
C PRO A 38 6.40 -18.32 -5.10
N TYR A 39 6.53 -17.07 -4.67
CA TYR A 39 6.16 -15.89 -5.44
C TYR A 39 7.34 -15.41 -6.29
N SER A 40 7.08 -15.25 -7.60
CA SER A 40 8.09 -14.85 -8.58
C SER A 40 7.87 -13.44 -9.13
N LEU A 41 6.66 -12.89 -9.04
CA LEU A 41 6.35 -11.52 -9.47
C LEU A 41 5.76 -10.72 -8.31
N GLY A 42 5.98 -9.40 -8.31
CA GLY A 42 5.37 -8.47 -7.37
C GLY A 42 4.85 -7.21 -8.04
N ASP A 43 3.76 -6.64 -7.51
CA ASP A 43 3.22 -5.34 -7.87
C ASP A 43 3.18 -4.43 -6.65
N LEU A 44 3.85 -3.28 -6.71
CA LEU A 44 3.68 -2.21 -5.72
C LEU A 44 2.40 -1.43 -6.05
N VAL A 45 1.48 -1.39 -5.11
CA VAL A 45 0.16 -0.77 -5.30
C VAL A 45 -0.05 0.29 -4.22
N LEU A 46 -0.32 1.52 -4.66
CA LEU A 46 -0.88 2.56 -3.82
C LEU A 46 -2.40 2.43 -3.78
N ILE A 47 -3.00 2.62 -2.60
CA ILE A 47 -4.44 2.60 -2.38
C ILE A 47 -4.86 4.00 -1.94
N LYS A 48 -5.48 4.76 -2.84
CA LYS A 48 -5.92 6.13 -2.59
C LYS A 48 -7.37 6.16 -2.16
N ALA A 49 -7.65 6.70 -0.97
CA ALA A 49 -8.99 6.91 -0.46
C ALA A 49 -9.75 7.94 -1.31
N VAL A 50 -10.83 7.53 -1.96
CA VAL A 50 -11.71 8.42 -2.74
C VAL A 50 -12.84 8.96 -1.86
N SER A 51 -13.37 8.09 -1.01
CA SER A 51 -14.29 8.42 0.09
C SER A 51 -13.60 8.20 1.43
N MET A 52 -14.24 8.58 2.54
CA MET A 52 -13.75 8.20 3.86
C MET A 52 -13.79 6.68 4.03
N LEU A 53 -12.79 6.10 4.69
CA LEU A 53 -12.69 4.64 4.86
C LEU A 53 -13.01 4.24 6.31
N TYR A 54 -13.63 3.07 6.44
CA TYR A 54 -13.86 2.41 7.73
C TYR A 54 -13.42 0.95 7.68
N PRO A 55 -12.10 0.68 7.75
CA PRO A 55 -11.61 -0.68 8.00
C PRO A 55 -11.81 -0.97 9.49
N GLY A 56 -12.98 -1.50 9.87
CA GLY A 56 -13.32 -1.73 11.28
C GLY A 56 -12.57 -2.92 11.91
N LEU A 57 -12.31 -2.83 13.21
CA LEU A 57 -11.78 -3.91 14.07
C LEU A 57 -12.88 -4.68 14.84
N GLY A 58 -14.15 -4.25 14.71
CA GLY A 58 -15.23 -4.61 15.63
C GLY A 58 -15.35 -3.59 16.76
N ARG A 59 -16.17 -3.89 17.78
CA ARG A 59 -16.29 -3.03 18.97
C ARG A 59 -15.13 -3.30 19.93
N GLY A 60 -14.40 -2.26 20.29
CA GLY A 60 -13.34 -2.30 21.30
C GLY A 60 -13.72 -1.50 22.55
N GLY A 61 -13.09 -1.79 23.69
CA GLY A 61 -13.23 -0.99 24.92
C GLY A 61 -12.43 0.31 24.90
N GLU A 62 -12.19 0.88 23.72
CA GLU A 62 -11.38 2.09 23.52
C GLU A 62 -12.22 3.37 23.70
N VAL A 63 -11.59 4.54 23.52
CA VAL A 63 -12.24 5.86 23.57
C VAL A 63 -13.32 6.02 22.48
N VAL A 64 -13.19 5.28 21.38
CA VAL A 64 -14.17 5.23 20.29
C VAL A 64 -14.79 3.83 20.25
N ASP A 65 -16.12 3.75 20.15
CA ASP A 65 -16.84 2.46 20.17
C ASP A 65 -16.48 1.59 18.96
N LEU A 66 -16.25 2.24 17.82
CA LEU A 66 -15.95 1.64 16.52
C LEU A 66 -14.69 2.30 15.92
N PRO A 67 -13.48 1.93 16.38
CA PRO A 67 -12.23 2.46 15.86
C PRO A 67 -11.89 1.86 14.49
N VAL A 68 -11.01 2.54 13.76
CA VAL A 68 -10.40 1.99 12.54
C VAL A 68 -9.22 1.07 12.91
N GLN A 69 -8.84 0.19 11.98
CA GLN A 69 -7.64 -0.63 12.10
C GLN A 69 -6.38 0.25 12.24
N LYS A 70 -5.53 -0.07 13.22
CA LYS A 70 -4.23 0.56 13.46
C LYS A 70 -3.11 -0.49 13.48
N ASP A 71 -1.93 -0.10 13.04
CA ASP A 71 -0.72 -0.91 13.15
C ASP A 71 -0.19 -0.93 14.60
N ASN A 72 0.91 -1.63 14.83
CA ASN A 72 1.53 -1.75 16.15
C ASN A 72 2.07 -0.43 16.73
N LEU A 73 2.19 0.62 15.92
CA LEU A 73 2.65 1.95 16.33
C LEU A 73 1.50 2.96 16.46
N GLY A 74 0.28 2.56 16.08
CA GLY A 74 -0.92 3.41 16.13
C GLY A 74 -1.24 4.13 14.82
N PHE A 75 -0.51 3.89 13.73
CA PHE A 75 -0.88 4.44 12.42
C PHE A 75 -2.06 3.66 11.83
N PRO A 76 -3.03 4.31 11.18
CA PRO A 76 -4.08 3.63 10.42
C PRO A 76 -3.50 2.61 9.44
N ILE A 77 -4.12 1.45 9.37
CA ILE A 77 -3.75 0.36 8.46
C ILE A 77 -5.02 -0.24 7.84
N ILE A 78 -4.89 -0.88 6.67
CA ILE A 78 -5.91 -1.81 6.19
C ILE A 78 -5.26 -3.19 6.18
N PHE A 79 -5.75 -4.11 6.99
CA PHE A 79 -5.22 -5.47 7.01
C PHE A 79 -5.41 -6.15 5.66
N SER A 80 -4.41 -6.94 5.28
CA SER A 80 -4.36 -7.76 4.07
C SER A 80 -5.60 -8.62 3.90
N SER A 81 -6.17 -9.15 4.98
CA SER A 81 -7.42 -9.91 4.97
C SER A 81 -8.62 -9.07 4.50
N SER A 82 -8.72 -7.82 4.95
CA SER A 82 -9.77 -6.88 4.54
C SER A 82 -9.60 -6.48 3.07
N PHE A 83 -8.36 -6.20 2.65
CA PHE A 83 -8.07 -5.83 1.26
C PHE A 83 -8.27 -7.01 0.29
N LYS A 84 -7.77 -8.21 0.64
CA LYS A 84 -7.99 -9.45 -0.11
C LYS A 84 -9.48 -9.80 -0.19
N GLY A 85 -10.21 -9.66 0.91
CA GLY A 85 -11.66 -9.89 0.96
C GLY A 85 -12.43 -8.97 0.01
N ALA A 86 -12.08 -7.68 -0.02
CA ALA A 86 -12.65 -6.73 -0.97
C ALA A 86 -12.39 -7.13 -2.43
N LEU A 87 -11.13 -7.41 -2.80
CA LEU A 87 -10.78 -7.86 -4.15
C LEU A 87 -11.53 -9.15 -4.54
N LYS A 88 -11.52 -10.15 -3.65
CA LYS A 88 -12.19 -11.44 -3.84
C LYS A 88 -13.69 -11.25 -4.07
N SER A 89 -14.33 -10.42 -3.25
CA SER A 89 -15.78 -10.12 -3.32
C SER A 89 -16.15 -9.43 -4.63
N THR A 90 -15.43 -8.40 -5.03
CA THR A 90 -15.69 -7.69 -6.30
C THR A 90 -15.56 -8.61 -7.51
N ILE A 91 -14.55 -9.48 -7.53
CA ILE A 91 -14.36 -10.46 -8.60
C ILE A 91 -15.44 -11.54 -8.55
N TRP A 92 -15.81 -12.00 -7.35
CA TRP A 92 -16.83 -13.02 -7.14
C TRP A 92 -18.19 -12.63 -7.73
N TYR A 93 -18.62 -11.37 -7.56
CA TYR A 93 -19.88 -10.89 -8.14
C TYR A 93 -19.92 -10.93 -9.67
N ARG A 94 -18.76 -10.92 -10.34
CA ARG A 94 -18.67 -11.02 -11.80
C ARG A 94 -18.37 -12.44 -12.29
N SER A 95 -17.43 -13.13 -11.65
CA SER A 95 -16.99 -14.48 -12.01
C SER A 95 -16.48 -15.24 -10.80
N LYS A 96 -17.26 -16.25 -10.38
CA LYS A 96 -16.89 -17.16 -9.28
C LYS A 96 -15.65 -17.99 -9.63
N ASP A 97 -15.54 -18.44 -10.88
CA ASP A 97 -14.41 -19.26 -11.33
C ASP A 97 -13.11 -18.47 -11.35
N LEU A 98 -13.15 -17.21 -11.79
CA LEU A 98 -12.00 -16.32 -11.72
C LEU A 98 -11.61 -16.01 -10.28
N SER A 99 -12.59 -15.73 -9.41
CA SER A 99 -12.34 -15.46 -7.99
C SER A 99 -11.63 -16.65 -7.31
N ARG A 100 -12.13 -17.86 -7.57
CA ARG A 100 -11.53 -19.12 -7.12
C ARG A 100 -10.11 -19.33 -7.64
N LEU A 101 -9.89 -19.11 -8.94
CA LEU A 101 -8.55 -19.19 -9.54
C LEU A 101 -7.55 -18.24 -8.90
N LEU A 102 -7.97 -17.00 -8.58
CA LEU A 102 -7.07 -15.95 -8.07
C LEU A 102 -6.88 -15.99 -6.56
N PHE A 103 -7.91 -16.37 -5.78
CA PHE A 103 -7.91 -16.24 -4.32
C PHE A 103 -8.09 -17.54 -3.55
N GLY A 104 -8.23 -18.68 -4.24
CA GLY A 104 -8.41 -19.99 -3.64
C GLY A 104 -9.88 -20.39 -3.45
N SER A 105 -10.07 -21.61 -2.96
CA SER A 105 -11.38 -22.21 -2.68
C SER A 105 -12.15 -21.52 -1.54
N GLU A 106 -13.46 -21.72 -1.50
CA GLU A 106 -14.28 -21.39 -0.33
C GLU A 106 -14.18 -22.47 0.76
N PRO A 107 -14.47 -22.14 2.03
CA PRO A 107 -14.48 -23.13 3.13
C PRO A 107 -15.43 -24.32 2.89
N GLU A 108 -16.48 -24.10 2.08
CA GLU A 108 -17.50 -25.10 1.74
C GLU A 108 -17.10 -26.00 0.56
N ASP A 109 -16.04 -25.65 -0.19
CA ASP A 109 -15.61 -26.43 -1.35
C ASP A 109 -14.95 -27.75 -0.90
N THR A 110 -15.25 -28.85 -1.59
CA THR A 110 -14.76 -30.20 -1.23
C THR A 110 -13.23 -30.37 -1.36
N GLU A 111 -12.60 -29.58 -2.21
CA GLU A 111 -11.14 -29.57 -2.41
C GLU A 111 -10.58 -28.21 -2.02
N SER A 112 -9.65 -28.19 -1.06
CA SER A 112 -8.98 -26.97 -0.62
C SER A 112 -7.71 -26.73 -1.43
N TYR A 113 -7.53 -25.51 -1.94
CA TYR A 113 -6.30 -25.11 -2.61
C TYR A 113 -5.91 -23.65 -2.33
N THR A 114 -4.60 -23.40 -2.40
CA THR A 114 -4.00 -22.13 -1.99
C THR A 114 -4.09 -21.08 -3.09
N SER A 115 -4.47 -19.88 -2.69
CA SER A 115 -4.40 -18.64 -3.48
C SER A 115 -3.02 -18.44 -4.11
N PRO A 116 -2.90 -18.26 -5.45
CA PRO A 116 -1.64 -17.85 -6.08
C PRO A 116 -1.25 -16.39 -5.82
N ILE A 117 -2.14 -15.62 -5.19
CA ILE A 117 -1.90 -14.23 -4.83
C ILE A 117 -1.70 -14.11 -3.33
N ALA A 118 -0.57 -13.57 -2.91
CA ALA A 118 -0.37 -13.04 -1.57
C ALA A 118 -0.60 -11.53 -1.59
N VAL A 119 -1.34 -11.06 -0.59
CA VAL A 119 -1.65 -9.65 -0.37
C VAL A 119 -0.98 -9.26 0.94
N LEU A 120 -0.13 -8.24 0.92
CA LEU A 120 0.48 -7.70 2.14
C LEU A 120 -0.46 -6.66 2.77
N ASP A 121 -0.25 -6.36 4.05
CA ASP A 121 -1.03 -5.32 4.72
C ASP A 121 -0.83 -3.96 4.02
N CYS A 122 -1.86 -3.11 4.07
CA CYS A 122 -1.80 -1.80 3.47
C CYS A 122 -1.40 -0.75 4.51
N PHE A 123 -0.13 -0.37 4.52
CA PHE A 123 0.42 0.60 5.45
C PHE A 123 0.15 2.04 4.99
N LEU A 124 -0.04 2.94 5.95
CA LEU A 124 -0.19 4.36 5.68
C LEU A 124 1.08 4.92 5.03
N LEU A 125 0.92 5.66 3.93
CA LEU A 125 2.00 6.46 3.32
C LEU A 125 1.84 7.94 3.65
N THR A 126 0.64 8.47 3.40
CA THR A 126 0.33 9.86 3.72
C THR A 126 -1.15 10.07 3.99
N ILE A 127 -1.46 11.01 4.88
CA ILE A 127 -2.83 11.39 5.26
C ILE A 127 -2.99 12.91 5.13
N PRO A 128 -4.13 13.40 4.59
CA PRO A 128 -4.41 14.83 4.61
C PRO A 128 -4.81 15.27 6.02
N ALA A 129 -4.18 16.36 6.47
CA ALA A 129 -4.45 17.01 7.75
C ALA A 129 -4.83 18.48 7.52
N ARG A 130 -5.57 19.07 8.46
CA ARG A 130 -5.98 20.47 8.35
C ARG A 130 -4.78 21.37 8.57
N SER A 131 -4.59 22.30 7.65
CA SER A 131 -3.58 23.35 7.72
C SER A 131 -4.27 24.69 7.87
N LEU A 132 -3.75 25.54 8.75
CA LEU A 132 -4.33 26.86 9.02
C LEU A 132 -4.36 27.73 7.75
N VAL A 133 -3.28 27.73 6.98
CA VAL A 133 -3.18 28.35 5.66
C VAL A 133 -3.11 27.27 4.59
N GLY A 134 -3.73 27.52 3.45
CA GLY A 134 -3.79 26.54 2.36
C GLY A 134 -4.80 25.42 2.58
N ILE A 135 -5.66 25.46 3.60
CA ILE A 135 -6.75 24.49 3.90
C ILE A 135 -6.24 23.14 4.44
N TYR A 136 -5.30 22.49 3.76
CA TYR A 136 -4.82 21.16 4.15
C TYR A 136 -3.40 20.86 3.63
N ALA A 137 -2.72 19.94 4.30
CA ALA A 137 -1.41 19.41 3.94
C ALA A 137 -1.44 17.87 3.97
N TYR A 138 -0.62 17.23 3.14
CA TYR A 138 -0.37 15.79 3.22
C TYR A 138 0.76 15.54 4.22
N LEU A 139 0.53 14.70 5.23
CA LEU A 139 1.52 14.40 6.26
C LEU A 139 2.15 13.02 6.00
N THR A 140 3.46 12.93 6.21
CA THR A 140 4.21 11.67 6.31
C THR A 140 5.37 11.85 7.28
N SER A 141 6.21 10.83 7.46
CA SER A 141 7.35 10.87 8.37
C SER A 141 8.53 10.05 7.83
N PRO A 142 9.76 10.25 8.37
CA PRO A 142 10.91 9.39 8.05
C PRO A 142 10.57 7.91 8.18
N LEU A 143 9.96 7.49 9.30
CA LEU A 143 9.57 6.10 9.54
C LEU A 143 8.61 5.54 8.46
N LEU A 144 7.58 6.29 8.08
CA LEU A 144 6.63 5.84 7.05
C LEU A 144 7.31 5.73 5.68
N LEU A 145 8.21 6.67 5.35
CA LEU A 145 8.97 6.66 4.11
C LEU A 145 10.03 5.55 4.08
N GLU A 146 10.67 5.23 5.20
CA GLU A 146 11.61 4.11 5.34
C GLU A 146 10.89 2.78 5.07
N ARG A 147 9.76 2.54 5.74
CA ARG A 147 8.93 1.35 5.54
C ARG A 147 8.43 1.25 4.09
N PHE A 148 8.07 2.37 3.48
CA PHE A 148 7.71 2.38 2.05
C PHE A 148 8.90 2.03 1.16
N ASN A 149 10.09 2.58 1.45
CA ASN A 149 11.32 2.30 0.70
C ASN A 149 11.73 0.82 0.81
N GLU A 150 11.49 0.16 1.94
CA GLU A 150 11.67 -1.30 2.08
C GLU A 150 10.78 -2.08 1.10
N TYR A 151 9.53 -1.66 0.94
CA TYR A 151 8.59 -2.29 -0.01
C TYR A 151 8.98 -2.02 -1.46
N VAL A 152 9.47 -0.81 -1.77
CA VAL A 152 10.06 -0.48 -3.08
C VAL A 152 11.24 -1.41 -3.38
N LYS A 153 12.16 -1.63 -2.43
CA LYS A 153 13.29 -2.56 -2.58
C LYS A 153 12.84 -4.02 -2.73
N LEU A 154 11.77 -4.42 -2.03
CA LEU A 154 11.21 -5.76 -2.14
C LEU A 154 10.69 -6.02 -3.55
N VAL A 155 9.91 -5.11 -4.12
CA VAL A 155 9.42 -5.24 -5.51
C VAL A 155 10.54 -5.07 -6.53
N GLU A 156 11.56 -4.27 -6.23
CA GLU A 156 12.78 -4.22 -7.05
C GLU A 156 13.45 -5.61 -7.12
N THR A 157 13.37 -6.40 -6.06
CA THR A 157 14.01 -7.71 -5.94
C THR A 157 13.16 -8.84 -6.54
N VAL A 158 11.85 -8.84 -6.29
CA VAL A 158 10.92 -9.86 -6.80
C VAL A 158 10.57 -9.55 -8.26
N GLY A 159 11.24 -10.24 -9.18
CA GLY A 159 11.21 -10.06 -10.64
C GLY A 159 9.81 -10.02 -11.27
N GLY A 160 9.11 -8.90 -11.16
CA GLY A 160 7.80 -8.65 -11.77
C GLY A 160 7.83 -7.67 -12.94
N ARG A 161 8.97 -7.41 -13.55
CA ARG A 161 9.09 -6.28 -14.50
C ARG A 161 8.65 -6.72 -15.89
N THR A 162 7.55 -6.14 -16.35
CA THR A 162 7.04 -6.33 -17.73
C THR A 162 7.69 -5.36 -18.73
N SER A 163 8.33 -4.27 -18.26
CA SER A 163 8.95 -3.26 -19.13
C SER A 163 10.14 -2.53 -18.48
N GLU A 164 11.06 -2.05 -19.30
CA GLU A 164 12.21 -1.21 -18.91
C GLU A 164 11.76 0.12 -18.27
N GLU A 165 10.63 0.67 -18.71
CA GLU A 165 10.01 1.86 -18.13
C GLU A 165 9.72 1.67 -16.65
N ALA A 166 9.22 0.49 -16.28
CA ALA A 166 8.88 0.19 -14.90
C ALA A 166 10.11 0.16 -13.99
N GLU A 167 11.18 -0.49 -14.46
CA GLU A 167 12.44 -0.47 -13.74
C GLU A 167 12.95 0.95 -13.49
N ASN A 168 12.83 1.82 -14.49
CA ASN A 168 13.26 3.20 -14.41
C ASN A 168 12.41 4.01 -13.42
N THR A 169 11.09 3.77 -13.36
CA THR A 169 10.20 4.40 -12.39
C THR A 169 10.57 4.02 -10.95
N ILE A 170 10.72 2.72 -10.67
CA ILE A 170 11.09 2.22 -9.34
C ILE A 170 12.48 2.72 -8.91
N LYS A 171 13.48 2.66 -9.80
CA LYS A 171 14.83 3.18 -9.52
C LYS A 171 14.81 4.68 -9.22
N LYS A 172 14.04 5.48 -9.98
CA LYS A 172 13.88 6.92 -9.74
C LYS A 172 13.18 7.19 -8.41
N LEU A 173 12.11 6.46 -8.10
CA LEU A 173 11.40 6.58 -6.82
C LEU A 173 12.34 6.29 -5.65
N ARG A 174 13.12 5.21 -5.72
CA ARG A 174 14.11 4.87 -4.69
C ARG A 174 15.12 5.98 -4.47
N GLN A 175 15.67 6.54 -5.56
CA GLN A 175 16.61 7.67 -5.46
C GLN A 175 16.00 8.92 -4.82
N ILE A 176 14.72 9.20 -5.09
CA ILE A 176 13.98 10.31 -4.48
C ILE A 176 13.81 10.06 -2.98
N LEU A 177 13.36 8.86 -2.60
CA LEU A 177 13.17 8.46 -1.20
C LEU A 177 14.49 8.52 -0.41
N ASP A 178 15.57 7.95 -0.95
CA ASP A 178 16.88 7.94 -0.28
C ASP A 178 17.37 9.38 0.02
N LYS A 179 17.16 10.33 -0.91
CA LYS A 179 17.51 11.75 -0.70
C LYS A 179 16.67 12.43 0.38
N ILE A 180 15.35 12.19 0.37
CA ILE A 180 14.44 12.75 1.38
C ILE A 180 14.81 12.19 2.76
N LEU A 181 15.05 10.87 2.83
CA LEU A 181 15.40 10.16 4.06
C LEU A 181 16.70 10.71 4.67
N GLU A 182 17.76 10.86 3.88
CA GLU A 182 19.03 11.46 4.33
C GLU A 182 18.83 12.84 4.95
N LYS A 183 18.02 13.71 4.33
CA LYS A 183 17.72 15.04 4.86
C LYS A 183 16.86 14.97 6.13
N SER A 184 15.95 14.00 6.18
CA SER A 184 14.98 13.86 7.27
C SER A 184 15.55 13.27 8.55
N LYS A 185 16.73 12.61 8.52
CA LYS A 185 17.41 12.07 9.72
C LYS A 185 17.68 13.10 10.82
N ASN A 186 17.86 14.36 10.44
CA ASN A 186 18.15 15.45 11.37
C ASN A 186 16.91 16.26 11.78
N LEU A 187 15.70 15.81 11.40
CA LEU A 187 14.48 16.47 11.86
C LEU A 187 14.38 16.35 13.37
N SER A 188 14.21 17.50 14.03
CA SER A 188 13.77 17.53 15.43
C SER A 188 12.26 17.75 15.50
N ARG A 189 11.69 17.55 16.70
CA ARG A 189 10.27 17.91 16.94
C ARG A 189 9.99 19.36 16.59
N ASN A 190 8.78 19.62 16.12
CA ASN A 190 8.29 20.89 15.61
C ASN A 190 9.03 21.40 14.36
N GLN A 191 9.69 20.52 13.61
CA GLN A 191 10.28 20.82 12.31
C GLN A 191 9.60 19.99 11.21
N ALA A 192 9.66 20.46 9.97
CA ALA A 192 9.13 19.78 8.79
C ALA A 192 10.03 19.98 7.57
N LEU A 193 10.13 18.97 6.71
CA LEU A 193 10.43 19.23 5.30
C LEU A 193 9.13 19.55 4.57
N SER A 194 9.14 20.55 3.70
CA SER A 194 7.98 20.99 2.93
C SER A 194 8.30 21.04 1.44
N SER A 195 7.39 20.57 0.60
CA SER A 195 7.52 20.72 -0.86
C SER A 195 7.44 22.19 -1.28
N ASN A 196 6.39 22.90 -0.86
CA ASN A 196 6.23 24.33 -1.10
C ASN A 196 5.70 25.06 0.15
N PRO A 197 6.58 25.57 1.02
CA PRO A 197 6.14 26.15 2.30
C PRO A 197 5.28 27.41 2.14
N LYS A 198 5.47 28.17 1.04
CA LYS A 198 4.70 29.40 0.80
C LYS A 198 3.19 29.15 0.67
N LEU A 199 2.79 27.93 0.32
CA LEU A 199 1.38 27.54 0.22
C LEU A 199 0.72 27.34 1.59
N LEU A 200 1.51 27.02 2.62
CA LEU A 200 1.05 26.59 3.93
C LEU A 200 1.50 27.52 5.08
N GLU A 201 2.42 28.46 4.82
CA GLU A 201 2.97 29.36 5.83
C GLU A 201 1.89 30.33 6.36
N ALA A 202 1.82 30.44 7.69
CA ALA A 202 1.00 31.44 8.35
C ALA A 202 1.88 32.61 8.78
N LYS A 203 1.83 33.72 8.02
CA LYS A 203 2.67 34.91 8.23
C LYS A 203 2.47 35.53 9.61
N ASP A 204 1.24 35.57 10.10
CA ASP A 204 0.90 36.10 11.42
C ASP A 204 1.39 35.21 12.58
N PHE A 205 1.90 34.01 12.28
CA PHE A 205 2.41 33.04 13.26
C PHE A 205 3.92 32.83 13.12
N ASN A 206 4.68 33.92 12.97
CA ASN A 206 6.13 33.91 12.78
C ASN A 206 6.55 33.04 11.57
N SER A 207 5.76 33.08 10.49
CA SER A 207 5.96 32.27 9.28
C SER A 207 6.14 30.77 9.58
N ARG A 208 5.33 30.22 10.49
CA ARG A 208 5.27 28.78 10.76
C ARG A 208 4.14 28.12 9.97
N ILE A 209 4.27 26.81 9.74
CA ILE A 209 3.16 25.98 9.27
C ILE A 209 2.38 25.50 10.50
N VAL A 210 1.07 25.65 10.51
CA VAL A 210 0.22 25.25 11.65
C VAL A 210 -0.73 24.15 11.22
N ILE A 211 -0.54 22.95 11.78
CA ILE A 211 -1.32 21.75 11.49
C ILE A 211 -2.19 21.40 12.69
N ASN A 212 -3.45 21.02 12.43
CA ASN A 212 -4.42 20.60 13.46
C ASN A 212 -4.48 21.55 14.67
N GLU A 213 -4.41 22.86 14.39
CA GLU A 213 -4.52 24.00 15.31
C GLU A 213 -3.43 24.14 16.37
N ASN A 214 -2.58 23.13 16.58
CA ASN A 214 -1.67 23.12 17.71
C ASN A 214 -0.26 22.61 17.42
N LEU A 215 -0.01 22.10 16.21
CA LEU A 215 1.32 21.73 15.78
C LEU A 215 1.92 22.87 14.98
N TYR A 216 2.84 23.60 15.61
CA TYR A 216 3.53 24.75 15.02
C TYR A 216 4.90 24.31 14.50
N LEU A 217 5.06 24.28 13.19
CA LEU A 217 6.22 23.73 12.51
C LEU A 217 7.08 24.83 11.93
N THR A 218 8.37 24.82 12.26
CA THR A 218 9.38 25.43 11.38
C THR A 218 9.62 24.50 10.20
N TYR A 219 10.08 25.03 9.07
CA TYR A 219 10.22 24.23 7.86
C TYR A 219 11.52 24.47 7.12
N GLN A 220 11.91 23.46 6.34
CA GLN A 220 12.91 23.56 5.30
C GLN A 220 12.30 23.08 3.98
N GLN A 221 12.48 23.84 2.91
CA GLN A 221 11.99 23.42 1.60
C GLN A 221 12.84 22.26 1.05
N ASP A 222 12.20 21.28 0.41
CA ASP A 222 12.87 20.19 -0.33
C ASP A 222 12.15 19.90 -1.65
N GLU A 223 12.81 20.19 -2.77
CA GLU A 223 12.31 19.97 -4.13
C GLU A 223 12.08 18.49 -4.46
N ASN A 224 12.71 17.55 -3.74
CA ASN A 224 12.46 16.12 -3.95
C ASN A 224 11.06 15.72 -3.50
N LEU A 225 10.44 16.47 -2.59
CA LEU A 225 9.06 16.24 -2.18
C LEU A 225 8.07 16.53 -3.30
N GLU A 226 8.29 17.55 -4.12
CA GLU A 226 7.45 17.82 -5.30
C GLU A 226 7.53 16.68 -6.32
N LYS A 227 8.73 16.11 -6.50
CA LYS A 227 8.93 14.93 -7.35
C LYS A 227 8.19 13.72 -6.80
N LEU A 228 8.25 13.51 -5.48
CA LEU A 228 7.52 12.44 -4.79
C LEU A 228 6.01 12.63 -4.93
N GLU A 229 5.48 13.83 -4.72
CA GLU A 229 4.05 14.14 -4.90
C GLU A 229 3.55 13.73 -6.29
N LYS A 230 4.33 14.07 -7.33
CA LYS A 230 4.03 13.70 -8.71
C LYS A 230 4.01 12.18 -8.91
N THR A 231 4.99 11.45 -8.35
CA THR A 231 5.03 9.98 -8.42
C THR A 231 3.86 9.33 -7.66
N LEU A 232 3.47 9.88 -6.52
CA LEU A 232 2.38 9.36 -5.69
C LEU A 232 0.98 9.75 -6.21
N GLY A 233 0.89 10.71 -7.15
CA GLY A 233 -0.39 11.21 -7.66
C GLY A 233 -1.19 11.98 -6.61
N ILE A 234 -0.51 12.70 -5.72
CA ILE A 234 -1.11 13.62 -4.73
C ILE A 234 -0.95 15.08 -5.20
N GLU A 235 -1.68 15.99 -4.58
CA GLU A 235 -1.64 17.42 -4.97
C GLU A 235 -0.26 18.02 -4.66
N SER A 236 0.28 18.77 -5.62
CA SER A 236 1.61 19.35 -5.52
C SER A 236 1.69 20.51 -4.52
N GLY A 237 2.84 20.64 -3.85
CA GLY A 237 3.14 21.72 -2.92
C GLY A 237 2.57 21.56 -1.51
N ARG A 238 2.07 20.37 -1.15
CA ARG A 238 1.34 20.13 0.12
C ARG A 238 1.93 19.07 1.02
N LEU A 239 2.93 18.32 0.57
CA LEU A 239 3.56 17.25 1.33
C LEU A 239 4.50 17.82 2.39
N LEU A 240 4.28 17.37 3.62
CA LEU A 240 5.10 17.63 4.79
C LEU A 240 5.67 16.32 5.32
N VAL A 241 6.99 16.27 5.51
CA VAL A 241 7.66 15.21 6.26
C VAL A 241 7.94 15.74 7.67
N LEU A 242 7.27 15.17 8.67
CA LEU A 242 7.38 15.57 10.07
C LEU A 242 8.28 14.62 10.86
N HIS A 243 8.78 15.05 12.01
CA HIS A 243 9.37 14.14 12.98
C HIS A 243 8.36 13.04 13.37
N ASP A 244 8.81 11.80 13.58
CA ASP A 244 7.91 10.65 13.73
C ASP A 244 6.87 10.81 14.85
N ASP A 245 7.27 11.35 16.02
CA ASP A 245 6.33 11.63 17.12
C ASP A 245 5.25 12.67 16.74
N ASP A 246 5.64 13.69 15.98
CA ASP A 246 4.72 14.76 15.59
C ASP A 246 3.82 14.28 14.44
N ALA A 247 4.34 13.41 13.57
CA ALA A 247 3.56 12.71 12.57
C ALA A 247 2.51 11.81 13.22
N LEU A 248 2.88 10.93 14.14
CA LEU A 248 1.95 10.04 14.84
C LEU A 248 0.83 10.83 15.52
N TYR A 249 1.21 11.90 16.23
CA TYR A 249 0.27 12.82 16.85
C TYR A 249 -0.68 13.47 15.84
N ALA A 250 -0.14 14.01 14.74
CA ALA A 250 -0.93 14.71 13.75
C ALA A 250 -1.80 13.76 12.92
N VAL A 251 -1.37 12.52 12.67
CA VAL A 251 -2.18 11.48 12.02
C VAL A 251 -3.39 11.14 12.88
N GLU A 252 -3.18 10.87 14.17
CA GLU A 252 -4.26 10.54 15.11
C GLU A 252 -5.32 11.65 15.16
N ARG A 253 -4.87 12.91 15.16
CA ARG A 253 -5.76 14.09 15.11
C ARG A 253 -6.45 14.32 13.78
N SER A 254 -5.94 13.72 12.70
CA SER A 254 -6.51 13.86 11.35
C SER A 254 -7.62 12.84 11.09
N LEU A 255 -7.79 11.84 11.96
CA LEU A 255 -8.90 10.89 11.87
C LEU A 255 -10.23 11.58 12.20
N PHE A 256 -11.26 11.24 11.43
CA PHE A 256 -12.61 11.77 11.65
C PHE A 256 -13.30 10.95 12.73
N ARG A 257 -13.82 11.60 13.76
CA ARG A 257 -14.66 10.97 14.78
C ARG A 257 -16.06 11.53 14.69
N ILE A 258 -17.03 10.67 14.44
CA ILE A 258 -18.44 11.06 14.36
C ILE A 258 -19.25 10.33 15.42
N THR A 259 -20.19 11.03 16.03
CA THR A 259 -21.19 10.41 16.92
C THR A 259 -22.45 10.13 16.12
N ARG A 260 -23.00 8.92 16.29
CA ARG A 260 -24.23 8.48 15.63
C ARG A 260 -25.26 8.05 16.66
N VAL A 261 -26.51 8.18 16.26
CA VAL A 261 -27.69 7.75 16.99
C VAL A 261 -28.63 7.03 16.04
N ARG A 262 -29.42 6.11 16.57
CA ARG A 262 -30.58 5.57 15.88
C ARG A 262 -31.81 6.30 16.41
N LEU A 263 -32.68 6.75 15.52
CA LEU A 263 -33.94 7.39 15.87
C LEU A 263 -35.10 6.40 15.76
N GLU A 264 -36.07 6.53 16.65
CA GLU A 264 -37.41 5.99 16.47
C GLU A 264 -38.16 6.84 15.42
N ARG A 265 -38.90 6.18 14.51
CA ARG A 265 -39.44 6.84 13.31
C ARG A 265 -40.63 7.73 13.65
N GLU A 266 -41.52 7.28 14.52
CA GLU A 266 -42.74 8.01 14.88
C GLU A 266 -42.44 9.22 15.78
N SER A 267 -41.62 9.02 16.81
CA SER A 267 -41.36 10.06 17.84
C SER A 267 -40.21 11.00 17.50
N LYS A 268 -39.36 10.63 16.52
CA LYS A 268 -38.06 11.26 16.24
C LYS A 268 -37.13 11.35 17.46
N LYS A 269 -37.35 10.53 18.49
CA LYS A 269 -36.47 10.42 19.66
C LYS A 269 -35.35 9.40 19.41
N VAL A 270 -34.26 9.51 20.16
CA VAL A 270 -33.17 8.53 20.12
C VAL A 270 -33.65 7.21 20.72
N SER A 271 -33.56 6.14 19.93
CA SER A 271 -33.90 4.77 20.35
C SER A 271 -32.66 3.96 20.75
N SER A 272 -31.49 4.27 20.20
CA SER A 272 -30.22 3.63 20.54
C SER A 272 -29.05 4.56 20.27
N GLY A 273 -27.99 4.41 21.07
CA GLY A 273 -26.81 5.29 21.06
C GLY A 273 -26.82 6.30 22.21
N PRO A 274 -25.94 7.31 22.19
CA PRO A 274 -24.95 7.56 21.13
C PRO A 274 -23.86 6.48 21.06
N TRP A 275 -23.31 6.27 19.87
CA TRP A 275 -22.02 5.57 19.69
C TRP A 275 -21.12 6.38 18.77
N THR A 276 -19.83 6.15 18.85
CA THR A 276 -18.79 6.88 18.14
C THR A 276 -18.13 5.98 17.10
N GLU A 277 -17.86 6.53 15.92
CA GLU A 277 -17.21 5.86 14.80
C GLU A 277 -16.01 6.70 14.35
N GLU A 278 -14.86 6.04 14.15
CA GLU A 278 -13.68 6.66 13.56
C GLU A 278 -13.61 6.39 12.06
N TYR A 279 -13.09 7.34 11.28
CA TYR A 279 -12.95 7.23 9.84
C TYR A 279 -11.62 7.79 9.36
N ILE A 280 -11.04 7.11 8.37
CA ILE A 280 -9.86 7.59 7.67
C ILE A 280 -10.30 8.61 6.60
N PRO A 281 -9.71 9.81 6.54
CA PRO A 281 -10.05 10.84 5.56
C PRO A 281 -9.95 10.39 4.10
N ARG A 282 -10.81 10.98 3.24
CA ARG A 282 -10.57 11.00 1.79
C ARG A 282 -9.20 11.59 1.48
N GLY A 283 -8.53 11.10 0.45
CA GLY A 283 -7.22 11.57 0.00
C GLY A 283 -6.05 10.82 0.64
N THR A 284 -6.29 10.12 1.76
CA THR A 284 -5.29 9.25 2.40
C THR A 284 -4.76 8.22 1.41
N LEU A 285 -3.45 8.02 1.44
CA LEU A 285 -2.74 7.09 0.57
C LEU A 285 -2.12 5.98 1.43
N PHE A 286 -2.48 4.74 1.12
CA PHE A 286 -1.82 3.55 1.64
C PHE A 286 -0.96 2.92 0.54
N TYR A 287 -0.12 1.96 0.92
CA TYR A 287 0.61 1.12 -0.03
C TYR A 287 0.60 -0.34 0.41
N SER A 288 0.66 -1.26 -0.54
CA SER A 288 0.79 -2.70 -0.33
C SER A 288 1.53 -3.33 -1.51
N ILE A 289 1.89 -4.61 -1.39
CA ILE A 289 2.41 -5.43 -2.48
C ILE A 289 1.45 -6.58 -2.74
N LEU A 290 1.18 -6.83 -4.02
CA LEU A 290 0.56 -8.05 -4.50
C LEU A 290 1.66 -8.95 -5.06
N LEU A 291 1.86 -10.11 -4.43
CA LEU A 291 2.82 -11.11 -4.86
C LEU A 291 2.10 -12.23 -5.63
N TYR A 292 2.71 -12.70 -6.71
CA TYR A 292 2.11 -13.69 -7.62
C TYR A 292 2.97 -14.94 -7.73
N SER A 293 2.34 -16.10 -7.53
CA SER A 293 2.91 -17.42 -7.79
C SER A 293 2.14 -18.12 -8.90
N LYS A 294 2.63 -19.29 -9.32
CA LYS A 294 1.78 -20.24 -10.06
C LYS A 294 0.64 -20.73 -9.16
N PRO A 295 -0.55 -21.04 -9.72
CA PRO A 295 -1.63 -21.68 -8.97
C PRO A 295 -1.27 -23.09 -8.52
N TYR A 296 -1.81 -23.49 -7.37
CA TYR A 296 -1.73 -24.83 -6.82
C TYR A 296 -3.13 -25.44 -6.91
N GLY A 297 -3.32 -26.63 -7.52
CA GLY A 297 -4.65 -27.25 -7.66
C GLY A 297 -4.98 -27.76 -9.08
N LYS A 298 -6.25 -28.16 -9.33
CA LYS A 298 -6.70 -28.97 -10.48
C LYS A 298 -6.37 -28.42 -11.89
N VAL A 299 -6.15 -29.39 -12.77
CA VAL A 299 -5.95 -29.51 -14.24
C VAL A 299 -5.78 -28.24 -15.13
N GLU A 300 -6.54 -27.15 -14.97
CA GLU A 300 -6.31 -25.91 -15.74
C GLU A 300 -5.06 -25.14 -15.26
N ALA A 301 -4.59 -25.43 -14.05
CA ALA A 301 -3.43 -24.79 -13.42
C ALA A 301 -2.07 -25.33 -13.90
N LYS A 302 -2.00 -26.51 -14.53
CA LYS A 302 -0.70 -27.18 -14.80
C LYS A 302 0.26 -26.37 -15.69
N ASN A 303 -0.28 -25.51 -16.56
CA ASN A 303 0.51 -24.64 -17.45
C ASN A 303 0.34 -23.14 -17.17
N THR A 304 -0.45 -22.76 -16.16
CA THR A 304 -0.68 -21.35 -15.82
C THR A 304 0.53 -20.80 -15.06
N LYS A 305 1.12 -19.72 -15.56
CA LYS A 305 2.27 -19.03 -14.95
C LYS A 305 1.81 -17.91 -14.01
N ALA A 306 2.71 -17.44 -13.15
CA ALA A 306 2.46 -16.26 -12.30
C ALA A 306 2.10 -15.02 -13.14
N SER A 307 2.68 -14.87 -14.34
CA SER A 307 2.36 -13.80 -15.30
C SER A 307 0.90 -13.82 -15.74
N ASP A 308 0.32 -15.00 -15.89
CA ASP A 308 -1.06 -15.17 -16.32
C ASP A 308 -2.02 -14.78 -15.19
N ILE A 309 -1.70 -15.18 -13.95
CA ILE A 309 -2.45 -14.77 -12.74
C ILE A 309 -2.44 -13.24 -12.60
N ARG A 310 -1.26 -12.62 -12.68
CA ARG A 310 -1.10 -11.16 -12.64
C ARG A 310 -1.88 -10.47 -13.75
N SER A 311 -1.82 -11.00 -14.97
CA SER A 311 -2.53 -10.44 -16.13
C SER A 311 -4.05 -10.53 -15.96
N LYS A 312 -4.56 -11.67 -15.48
CA LYS A 312 -5.99 -11.85 -15.20
C LYS A 312 -6.51 -10.87 -14.15
N LEU A 313 -5.79 -10.71 -13.03
CA LEU A 313 -6.16 -9.72 -12.01
C LEU A 313 -6.14 -8.30 -12.58
N ARG A 314 -5.08 -7.93 -13.31
CA ARG A 314 -4.94 -6.59 -13.89
C ARG A 314 -6.03 -6.29 -14.91
N SER A 315 -6.37 -7.23 -15.78
CA SER A 315 -7.45 -7.08 -16.75
C SER A 315 -8.77 -6.84 -16.05
N PHE A 316 -9.09 -7.62 -15.01
CA PHE A 316 -10.28 -7.40 -14.21
C PHE A 316 -10.30 -6.00 -13.58
N LEU A 317 -9.19 -5.58 -12.98
CA LEU A 317 -9.11 -4.27 -12.33
C LEU A 317 -9.30 -3.12 -13.33
N LYS A 318 -8.85 -3.26 -14.59
CA LYS A 318 -9.13 -2.29 -15.66
C LYS A 318 -10.63 -2.15 -15.92
N GLU A 319 -11.40 -3.24 -15.91
CA GLU A 319 -12.86 -3.18 -16.08
C GLU A 319 -13.60 -2.47 -14.93
N THR A 320 -12.92 -2.27 -13.80
CA THR A 320 -13.42 -1.51 -12.65
C THR A 320 -12.84 -0.09 -12.59
N GLU A 321 -12.11 0.35 -13.63
CA GLU A 321 -11.34 1.60 -13.64
C GLU A 321 -10.42 1.73 -12.40
N HIS A 322 -9.98 0.58 -11.87
CA HIS A 322 -9.20 0.40 -10.65
C HIS A 322 -9.89 0.87 -9.36
N TYR A 323 -11.20 1.00 -9.33
CA TYR A 323 -11.95 1.31 -8.10
C TYR A 323 -12.34 0.04 -7.34
N LEU A 324 -12.27 0.12 -6.02
CA LEU A 324 -12.66 -0.94 -5.10
C LEU A 324 -13.39 -0.33 -3.89
N ILE A 325 -14.21 -1.14 -3.21
CA ILE A 325 -14.82 -0.78 -1.93
C ILE A 325 -14.16 -1.62 -0.84
N ILE A 326 -13.58 -0.97 0.17
CA ILE A 326 -12.89 -1.61 1.29
C ILE A 326 -13.53 -1.17 2.61
N GLY A 327 -13.72 -2.14 3.51
CA GLY A 327 -14.22 -1.88 4.86
C GLY A 327 -15.75 -1.87 4.95
N GLY A 328 -16.26 -1.36 6.06
CA GLY A 328 -17.69 -1.28 6.34
C GLY A 328 -18.32 0.05 5.92
N ASN A 329 -19.60 0.21 6.23
CA ASN A 329 -20.36 1.44 6.01
C ASN A 329 -20.49 1.86 4.53
N GLU A 330 -20.43 0.89 3.61
CA GLU A 330 -20.59 1.09 2.16
C GLU A 330 -21.88 1.84 1.81
N THR A 331 -23.01 1.46 2.41
CA THR A 331 -24.33 2.03 2.11
C THR A 331 -24.50 3.50 2.49
N ILE A 332 -23.56 4.06 3.27
CA ILE A 332 -23.50 5.49 3.59
C ILE A 332 -22.31 6.19 2.92
N GLY A 333 -21.80 5.60 1.82
CA GLY A 333 -20.77 6.20 0.95
C GLY A 333 -19.36 6.14 1.52
N ARG A 334 -19.01 5.06 2.23
CA ARG A 334 -17.67 4.84 2.79
C ARG A 334 -16.96 3.70 2.05
N GLY A 335 -15.63 3.72 2.07
CA GLY A 335 -14.80 2.59 1.62
C GLY A 335 -14.33 2.64 0.17
N ILE A 336 -14.82 3.57 -0.67
CA ILE A 336 -14.35 3.70 -2.05
C ILE A 336 -12.87 4.12 -2.08
N VAL A 337 -12.05 3.31 -2.74
CA VAL A 337 -10.63 3.56 -3.01
C VAL A 337 -10.31 3.43 -4.50
N LYS A 338 -9.21 4.02 -4.94
CA LYS A 338 -8.61 3.80 -6.26
C LYS A 338 -7.23 3.16 -6.09
N LEU A 339 -7.00 2.06 -6.81
CA LEU A 339 -5.71 1.39 -6.87
C LEU A 339 -4.84 2.04 -7.94
N ILE A 340 -3.62 2.44 -7.57
CA ILE A 340 -2.62 3.02 -8.46
C ILE A 340 -1.38 2.15 -8.36
N PHE A 341 -1.03 1.51 -9.45
CA PHE A 341 0.13 0.63 -9.47
C PHE A 341 1.36 1.41 -9.92
N LEU A 342 2.45 1.27 -9.18
CA LEU A 342 3.74 1.83 -9.52
C LEU A 342 4.52 0.75 -10.26
N TRP A 343 4.44 0.78 -11.59
CA TRP A 343 5.36 0.06 -12.47
C TRP A 343 6.42 1.04 -12.91
#